data_AF-A0A1W1CJF4-F1
#
_entry.id   AF-A0A1W1CJF4-F1
#
_cell.length_a   1.000
_cell.length_b   1.000
_cell.length_c   1.000
_cell.angle_alpha   90.00
_cell.angle_beta   90.00
_cell.angle_gamma   90.00
#
_symmetry.space_group_name_H-M   'P 1'
#
loop_
_entity.id
_entity.type
_entity.pdbx_description
1 polymer ?
#
loop_
_entity_poly.entity_id
_entity_poly.type
_entity_poly.pdbx_seq_one_letter_code
_entity_poly.pdbx_strand_id
1 'polypeptide(L)'
;MENKKTVITYGTYDMLHVGHMNILKRAKELGDYLIVGVTDENYDRSRGKLNVIESTNKRVKAIEALDFVDKVIVEKHKKQKAEDIQKYDVDIFAIGDDWVGAFDYLNEYTLVEYLPRTEGISSTKLRKENFDIIKLGVVGLGRDTQAFINESEYVSSLKVDRIYADDFLAVKAFTKDNGKIEFGHDNYDDFLDTDIKAVYIDTSLEKHYMLIKKALEAGKHVLCENPLAIDKDELKELLSIAKREKRVLLSALKTAFLPAFNQLLKELDKGIIGDIKEVRATRTSLYREKDYPDEFMAQGATNILSGAPSLLVNKVLGKRKSITFFDQEESGYDISNLIVTTHKGGAVGVSTVATGIKSEGDAVISGTKGYIYIPAPWWLTKTFYVRFEDTHKSYTFNYELEGCGLRYMIAEFASLIQRGNRKSKMLTPKDMVGINRVLIDYADTKKDKKNKES
;
A
#
# COMPACT_ATOMS: atom_id res chain seq x y z
N MET A 1 40.36 -23.34 -23.89
CA MET A 1 39.87 -22.36 -22.91
C MET A 1 38.75 -23.06 -22.17
N GLU A 2 38.88 -23.28 -20.86
CA GLU A 2 37.76 -23.82 -20.07
C GLU A 2 36.58 -22.86 -20.21
N ASN A 3 35.41 -23.42 -20.54
CA ASN A 3 34.19 -22.65 -20.66
C ASN A 3 33.80 -22.21 -19.23
N LYS A 4 33.85 -20.89 -18.97
CA LYS A 4 33.51 -20.34 -17.65
C LYS A 4 32.06 -20.66 -17.33
N LYS A 5 31.80 -21.29 -16.18
CA LYS A 5 30.44 -21.61 -15.73
C LYS A 5 29.79 -20.42 -15.04
N THR A 6 28.60 -20.05 -15.49
CA THR A 6 27.79 -18.97 -14.91
C THR A 6 26.71 -19.55 -14.01
N VAL A 7 26.66 -19.07 -12.77
CA VAL A 7 25.66 -19.45 -11.77
C VAL A 7 24.76 -18.26 -11.48
N ILE A 8 23.45 -18.49 -11.37
CA ILE A 8 22.49 -17.48 -10.90
C ILE A 8 21.75 -17.98 -9.65
N THR A 9 21.48 -17.06 -8.72
CA THR A 9 20.65 -17.34 -7.55
C THR A 9 19.77 -16.15 -7.19
N TYR A 10 18.64 -16.37 -6.51
CA TYR A 10 17.68 -15.33 -6.17
C TYR A 10 17.29 -15.35 -4.71
N GLY A 11 17.01 -14.17 -4.16
CA GLY A 11 16.56 -14.07 -2.78
C GLY A 11 16.10 -12.67 -2.39
N THR A 12 15.43 -12.62 -1.24
CA THR A 12 15.08 -11.34 -0.61
C THR A 12 16.29 -10.73 0.08
N TYR A 13 17.15 -11.51 0.73
CA TYR A 13 18.37 -11.02 1.39
C TYR A 13 18.11 -9.85 2.38
N ASP A 14 16.99 -9.89 3.10
CA ASP A 14 16.65 -8.90 4.13
C ASP A 14 17.53 -9.10 5.37
N MET A 15 18.18 -8.02 5.82
CA MET A 15 19.16 -8.03 6.90
C MET A 15 20.25 -9.07 6.64
N LEU A 16 21.11 -8.79 5.65
CA LEU A 16 22.16 -9.72 5.22
C LEU A 16 22.91 -10.32 6.42
N HIS A 17 22.97 -11.66 6.47
CA HIS A 17 23.46 -12.40 7.63
C HIS A 17 24.19 -13.68 7.18
N VAL A 18 24.84 -14.38 8.11
CA VAL A 18 25.69 -15.55 7.82
C VAL A 18 24.97 -16.63 7.00
N GLY A 19 23.70 -16.93 7.30
CA GLY A 19 22.91 -17.87 6.48
C GLY A 19 22.81 -17.50 4.99
N HIS A 20 22.63 -16.21 4.65
CA HIS A 20 22.68 -15.73 3.27
C HIS A 20 24.10 -15.83 2.69
N MET A 21 25.12 -15.49 3.48
CA MET A 21 26.52 -15.60 3.04
C MET A 21 26.90 -17.03 2.67
N ASN A 22 26.48 -18.01 3.47
CA ASN A 22 26.79 -19.42 3.25
C ASN A 22 26.15 -19.95 1.96
N ILE A 23 24.88 -19.62 1.69
CA ILE A 23 24.22 -20.08 0.47
C ILE A 23 24.83 -19.42 -0.77
N LEU A 24 25.20 -18.14 -0.70
CA LEU A 24 25.84 -17.44 -1.82
C LEU A 24 27.26 -17.98 -2.07
N LYS A 25 28.03 -18.33 -1.03
CA LYS A 25 29.34 -18.98 -1.18
C LYS A 25 29.22 -20.36 -1.83
N ARG A 26 28.27 -21.18 -1.38
CA ARG A 26 27.98 -22.48 -2.00
C ARG A 26 27.55 -22.34 -3.46
N ALA A 27 26.74 -21.33 -3.78
CA ALA A 27 26.37 -21.03 -5.17
C ALA A 27 27.60 -20.63 -5.99
N LYS A 28 28.52 -19.81 -5.44
CA LYS A 28 29.78 -19.47 -6.11
C LYS A 28 30.66 -20.70 -6.34
N GLU A 29 30.70 -21.66 -5.44
CA GLU A 29 31.50 -22.89 -5.60
C GLU A 29 31.06 -23.77 -6.79
N LEU A 30 29.85 -23.57 -7.33
CA LEU A 30 29.34 -24.31 -8.48
C LEU A 30 29.86 -23.77 -9.84
N GLY A 31 30.48 -22.60 -9.88
CA GLY A 31 30.96 -22.03 -11.14
C GLY A 31 31.91 -20.82 -10.99
N ASP A 32 32.28 -20.22 -12.12
CA ASP A 32 33.29 -19.18 -12.19
C ASP A 32 32.71 -17.77 -12.04
N TYR A 33 31.43 -17.58 -12.35
CA TYR A 33 30.76 -16.28 -12.35
C TYR A 33 29.40 -16.37 -11.64
N LEU A 34 29.19 -15.59 -10.58
CA LEU A 34 27.96 -15.59 -9.78
C LEU A 34 27.14 -14.32 -10.02
N ILE A 35 25.91 -14.54 -10.48
CA ILE A 35 24.87 -13.53 -10.61
C ILE A 35 23.87 -13.70 -9.44
N VAL A 36 23.64 -12.62 -8.69
CA VAL A 36 22.68 -12.62 -7.57
C VAL A 36 21.49 -11.71 -7.88
N GLY A 37 20.31 -12.31 -7.99
CA GLY A 37 19.03 -11.63 -8.13
C GLY A 37 18.42 -11.23 -6.79
N VAL A 38 18.31 -9.93 -6.53
CA VAL A 38 17.69 -9.37 -5.33
C VAL A 38 16.25 -8.97 -5.64
N THR A 39 15.27 -9.53 -4.93
CA THR A 39 13.85 -9.21 -5.15
C THR A 39 13.53 -7.77 -4.76
N ASP A 40 12.70 -7.07 -5.54
CA ASP A 40 12.23 -5.73 -5.16
C ASP A 40 11.11 -5.79 -4.12
N GLU A 41 10.92 -4.69 -3.38
CA GLU A 41 9.92 -4.60 -2.30
C GLU A 41 8.47 -4.84 -2.80
N ASN A 42 8.15 -4.50 -4.05
CA ASN A 42 6.81 -4.73 -4.58
C ASN A 42 6.59 -6.23 -4.86
N TYR A 43 7.60 -6.88 -5.41
CA TYR A 43 7.57 -8.31 -5.70
C TYR A 43 7.56 -9.15 -4.41
N ASP A 44 8.30 -8.73 -3.37
CA ASP A 44 8.20 -9.36 -2.06
C ASP A 44 6.79 -9.25 -1.48
N ARG A 45 6.21 -8.04 -1.48
CA ARG A 45 4.82 -7.84 -1.02
C ARG A 45 3.82 -8.65 -1.84
N SER A 46 4.01 -8.77 -3.16
CA SER A 46 3.12 -9.55 -4.02
C SER A 46 3.07 -11.04 -3.70
N ARG A 47 4.10 -11.57 -3.03
CA ARG A 47 4.21 -12.98 -2.63
C ARG A 47 4.02 -13.17 -1.12
N GLY A 48 3.36 -12.21 -0.46
CA GLY A 48 3.08 -12.27 0.98
C GLY A 48 4.27 -11.94 1.90
N LYS A 49 5.44 -11.55 1.37
CA LYS A 49 6.59 -11.14 2.21
C LYS A 49 6.45 -9.69 2.67
N LEU A 50 5.56 -9.47 3.63
CA LEU A 50 5.22 -8.14 4.17
C LEU A 50 6.22 -7.60 5.20
N ASN A 51 7.04 -8.47 5.78
CA ASN A 51 7.92 -8.14 6.92
C ASN A 51 9.35 -7.72 6.50
N VAL A 52 9.56 -7.31 5.25
CA VAL A 52 10.88 -6.89 4.74
C VAL A 52 11.21 -5.49 5.25
N ILE A 53 12.33 -5.36 5.97
CA ILE A 53 12.72 -4.09 6.63
C ILE A 53 13.71 -3.31 5.76
N GLU A 54 14.57 -3.94 4.99
CA GLU A 54 15.56 -3.21 4.22
C GLU A 54 15.05 -2.82 2.83
N SER A 55 15.28 -1.56 2.46
CA SER A 55 14.95 -1.07 1.12
C SER A 55 15.68 -1.89 0.05
N THR A 56 15.07 -2.02 -1.13
CA THR A 56 15.67 -2.75 -2.26
C THR A 56 17.11 -2.29 -2.55
N ASN A 57 17.36 -0.97 -2.54
CA ASN A 57 18.69 -0.41 -2.79
C ASN A 57 19.72 -0.80 -1.71
N LYS A 58 19.32 -0.81 -0.44
CA LYS A 58 20.21 -1.22 0.67
C LYS A 58 20.61 -2.69 0.51
N ARG A 59 19.65 -3.57 0.18
CA ARG A 59 19.89 -5.00 -0.04
C ARG A 59 20.79 -5.25 -1.24
N VAL A 60 20.54 -4.57 -2.36
CA VAL A 60 21.40 -4.61 -3.56
C VAL A 60 22.84 -4.22 -3.21
N LYS A 61 23.05 -3.07 -2.56
CA LYS A 61 24.39 -2.62 -2.17
C LYS A 61 25.10 -3.58 -1.22
N ALA A 62 24.36 -4.19 -0.29
CA ALA A 62 24.92 -5.17 0.64
C ALA A 62 25.43 -6.43 -0.09
N ILE A 63 24.73 -6.86 -1.14
CA ILE A 63 25.17 -7.98 -1.99
C ILE A 63 26.32 -7.55 -2.92
N GLU A 64 26.26 -6.35 -3.51
CA GLU A 64 27.32 -5.82 -4.38
C GLU A 64 28.66 -5.63 -3.63
N ALA A 65 28.62 -5.47 -2.30
CA ALA A 65 29.81 -5.35 -1.48
C ALA A 65 30.52 -6.70 -1.22
N LEU A 66 29.94 -7.83 -1.65
CA LEU A 66 30.55 -9.15 -1.49
C LEU A 66 31.54 -9.39 -2.63
N ASP A 67 32.81 -9.60 -2.27
CA ASP A 67 33.93 -9.78 -3.20
C ASP A 67 33.80 -10.98 -4.13
N PHE A 68 33.04 -12.00 -3.74
CA PHE A 68 32.79 -13.21 -4.52
C PHE A 68 31.49 -13.15 -5.36
N VAL A 69 30.75 -12.03 -5.35
CA VAL A 69 29.58 -11.80 -6.21
C VAL A 69 29.98 -10.96 -7.41
N ASP A 70 29.86 -11.52 -8.61
CA ASP A 70 30.33 -10.86 -9.83
C ASP A 70 29.29 -9.90 -10.43
N LYS A 71 27.99 -10.17 -10.22
CA LYS A 71 26.90 -9.33 -10.73
C LYS A 71 25.69 -9.36 -9.82
N VAL A 72 25.05 -8.21 -9.64
CA VAL A 72 23.75 -8.10 -8.96
C VAL A 72 22.70 -7.60 -9.95
N ILE A 73 21.52 -8.23 -9.91
CA ILE A 73 20.35 -7.83 -10.69
C ILE A 73 19.14 -7.70 -9.76
N VAL A 74 18.13 -6.93 -10.17
CA VAL A 74 16.90 -6.75 -9.38
C VAL A 74 15.77 -7.58 -10.00
N GLU A 75 15.18 -8.47 -9.21
CA GLU A 75 14.01 -9.25 -9.61
C GLU A 75 12.72 -8.50 -9.30
N LYS A 76 11.87 -8.32 -10.34
CA LYS A 76 10.64 -7.52 -10.27
C LYS A 76 9.37 -8.32 -10.55
N HIS A 77 9.48 -9.50 -11.15
CA HIS A 77 8.34 -10.38 -11.46
C HIS A 77 8.73 -11.84 -11.63
N LYS A 78 7.75 -12.74 -11.48
CA LYS A 78 7.93 -14.20 -11.49
C LYS A 78 8.61 -14.74 -12.75
N LYS A 79 8.31 -14.19 -13.93
CA LYS A 79 8.86 -14.67 -15.21
C LYS A 79 10.33 -14.30 -15.43
N GLN A 80 10.88 -13.37 -14.64
CA GLN A 80 12.18 -12.79 -14.91
C GLN A 80 13.32 -13.82 -14.80
N LYS A 81 13.17 -14.87 -13.98
CA LYS A 81 14.19 -15.91 -13.83
C LYS A 81 14.56 -16.57 -15.17
N ALA A 82 13.56 -17.00 -15.95
CA ALA A 82 13.81 -17.64 -17.24
C ALA A 82 14.41 -16.66 -18.26
N GLU A 83 13.93 -15.41 -18.26
CA GLU A 83 14.46 -14.34 -19.12
C GLU A 83 15.93 -14.04 -18.80
N ASP A 84 16.28 -13.93 -17.52
CA ASP A 84 17.64 -13.67 -17.04
C ASP A 84 18.56 -14.88 -17.34
N ILE A 85 18.10 -16.12 -17.14
CA ILE A 85 18.85 -17.34 -17.44
C ILE A 85 19.29 -17.36 -18.91
N GLN A 86 18.36 -17.11 -19.84
CA GLN A 86 18.67 -17.07 -21.27
C GLN A 86 19.54 -15.87 -21.64
N LYS A 87 19.26 -14.71 -21.05
CA LYS A 87 19.99 -13.46 -21.35
C LYS A 87 21.45 -13.50 -20.93
N TYR A 88 21.76 -14.15 -19.80
CA TYR A 88 23.10 -14.21 -19.24
C TYR A 88 23.80 -15.55 -19.51
N ASP A 89 23.21 -16.42 -20.33
CA ASP A 89 23.76 -17.74 -20.67
C ASP A 89 24.15 -18.54 -19.42
N VAL A 90 23.17 -18.69 -18.52
CA VAL A 90 23.39 -19.29 -17.20
C VAL A 90 23.46 -20.81 -17.30
N ASP A 91 24.54 -21.41 -16.79
CA ASP A 91 24.73 -22.86 -16.74
C ASP A 91 24.01 -23.51 -15.54
N ILE A 92 23.94 -22.80 -14.40
CA ILE A 92 23.37 -23.32 -13.15
C ILE A 92 22.46 -22.29 -12.47
N PHE A 93 21.24 -22.66 -12.16
CA PHE A 93 20.36 -21.97 -11.22
C PHE A 93 20.47 -22.63 -9.84
N ALA A 94 21.02 -21.91 -8.86
CA ALA A 94 21.18 -22.40 -7.49
C ALA A 94 20.19 -21.73 -6.53
N ILE A 95 19.52 -22.51 -5.69
CA ILE A 95 18.61 -21.99 -4.66
C ILE A 95 18.58 -22.88 -3.42
N GLY A 96 17.99 -22.41 -2.31
CA GLY A 96 17.88 -23.21 -1.09
C GLY A 96 17.00 -24.45 -1.26
N ASP A 97 17.33 -25.51 -0.54
CA ASP A 97 16.60 -26.78 -0.45
C ASP A 97 15.15 -26.66 0.06
N ASP A 98 14.80 -25.54 0.70
CA ASP A 98 13.41 -25.19 1.04
C ASP A 98 12.50 -25.00 -0.19
N TRP A 99 13.08 -24.99 -1.39
CA TRP A 99 12.38 -24.86 -2.67
C TRP A 99 12.45 -26.10 -3.54
N VAL A 100 12.90 -27.25 -3.03
CA VAL A 100 12.97 -28.50 -3.82
C VAL A 100 11.65 -28.75 -4.56
N GLY A 101 11.75 -28.96 -5.88
CA GLY A 101 10.61 -29.17 -6.78
C GLY A 101 9.96 -27.89 -7.32
N ALA A 102 10.13 -26.74 -6.67
CA ALA A 102 9.42 -25.51 -7.03
C ALA A 102 9.97 -24.83 -8.29
N PHE A 103 11.24 -25.09 -8.64
CA PHE A 103 11.94 -24.47 -9.76
C PHE A 103 12.38 -25.46 -10.83
N ASP A 104 11.93 -26.71 -10.76
CA ASP A 104 12.36 -27.77 -11.69
C ASP A 104 12.00 -27.46 -13.15
N TYR A 105 10.99 -26.63 -13.38
CA TYR A 105 10.63 -26.13 -14.71
C TYR A 105 11.76 -25.34 -15.39
N LEU A 106 12.74 -24.83 -14.63
CA LEU A 106 13.91 -24.14 -15.17
C LEU A 106 14.96 -25.11 -15.75
N ASN A 107 14.84 -26.43 -15.50
CA ASN A 107 15.69 -27.44 -16.14
C ASN A 107 15.56 -27.48 -17.66
N GLU A 108 14.50 -26.87 -18.22
CA GLU A 108 14.38 -26.63 -19.67
C GLU A 108 15.43 -25.65 -20.21
N TYR A 109 16.01 -24.80 -19.35
CA TYR A 109 16.92 -23.72 -19.73
C TYR A 109 18.33 -23.85 -19.12
N THR A 110 18.46 -24.46 -17.93
CA THR A 110 19.70 -24.47 -17.14
C THR A 110 19.68 -25.59 -16.11
N LEU A 111 20.81 -25.98 -15.52
CA LEU A 111 20.81 -26.97 -14.43
C LEU A 111 20.26 -26.37 -13.13
N VAL A 112 19.24 -26.97 -12.52
CA VAL A 112 18.71 -26.53 -11.23
C VAL A 112 19.38 -27.29 -10.07
N GLU A 113 20.04 -26.56 -9.18
CA GLU A 113 20.74 -27.09 -8.01
C GLU A 113 20.13 -26.57 -6.70
N TYR A 114 19.80 -27.48 -5.79
CA TYR A 114 19.25 -27.17 -4.48
C TYR A 114 20.33 -27.29 -3.40
N LEU A 115 20.63 -26.17 -2.76
CA LEU A 115 21.69 -26.03 -1.77
C LEU A 115 21.13 -26.13 -0.34
N PRO A 116 21.80 -26.86 0.57
CA PRO A 116 21.35 -26.98 1.94
C PRO A 116 21.31 -25.61 2.63
N ARG A 117 20.29 -25.34 3.46
CA ARG A 117 20.27 -24.12 4.27
C ARG A 117 21.19 -24.19 5.49
N THR A 118 21.49 -23.01 6.04
CA THR A 118 22.14 -22.91 7.35
C THR A 118 21.06 -23.01 8.42
N GLU A 119 21.10 -24.05 9.25
CA GLU A 119 20.13 -24.24 10.33
C GLU A 119 20.22 -23.14 11.40
N GLY A 120 19.10 -22.82 12.04
CA GLY A 120 19.05 -21.95 13.22
C GLY A 120 19.19 -20.43 12.98
N ILE A 121 19.41 -19.98 11.73
CA ILE A 121 19.54 -18.55 11.37
C ILE A 121 18.50 -18.17 10.31
N SER A 122 17.65 -17.19 10.60
CA SER A 122 16.70 -16.62 9.63
C SER A 122 16.48 -15.12 9.87
N SER A 123 16.11 -14.39 8.82
CA SER A 123 15.69 -12.98 8.95
C SER A 123 14.54 -12.82 9.95
N THR A 124 13.64 -13.79 10.10
CA THR A 124 12.54 -13.74 11.08
C THR A 124 13.05 -13.72 12.51
N LYS A 125 14.04 -14.55 12.84
CA LYS A 125 14.67 -14.58 14.17
C LYS A 125 15.41 -13.27 14.44
N LEU A 126 16.22 -12.82 13.49
CA LEU A 126 16.96 -11.56 13.59
C LEU A 126 16.03 -10.34 13.74
N ARG A 127 14.83 -10.36 13.14
CA ARG A 127 13.86 -9.26 13.30
C ARG A 127 13.37 -9.18 14.74
N LYS A 128 13.05 -10.32 15.35
CA LYS A 128 12.63 -10.39 16.76
C LYS A 128 13.75 -9.98 17.73
N GLU A 129 15.01 -10.23 17.37
CA GLU A 129 16.17 -9.86 18.19
C GLU A 129 16.57 -8.38 18.06
N ASN A 130 16.37 -7.77 16.88
CA ASN A 130 16.84 -6.40 16.59
C ASN A 130 15.76 -5.32 16.59
N PHE A 131 14.48 -5.69 16.53
CA PHE A 131 13.37 -4.73 16.49
C PHE A 131 12.32 -5.04 17.54
N ASP A 132 12.02 -4.03 18.36
CA ASP A 132 10.89 -4.09 19.28
C ASP A 132 9.57 -4.19 18.51
N ILE A 133 8.63 -4.94 19.10
CA ILE A 133 7.25 -5.00 18.60
C ILE A 133 6.59 -3.64 18.81
N ILE A 134 6.00 -3.10 17.75
CA ILE A 134 5.24 -1.85 17.82
C ILE A 134 3.92 -2.13 18.52
N LYS A 135 3.80 -1.72 19.78
CA LYS A 135 2.51 -1.69 20.49
C LYS A 135 1.64 -0.57 19.91
N LEU A 136 0.51 -0.94 19.33
CA LEU A 136 -0.43 -0.03 18.70
C LEU A 136 -1.73 0.04 19.52
N GLY A 137 -2.21 1.25 19.78
CA GLY A 137 -3.55 1.47 20.29
C GLY A 137 -4.54 1.74 19.16
N VAL A 138 -5.77 1.24 19.25
CA VAL A 138 -6.87 1.58 18.34
C VAL A 138 -7.72 2.68 18.95
N VAL A 139 -8.15 3.64 18.15
CA VAL A 139 -8.92 4.82 18.55
C VAL A 139 -10.19 4.85 17.72
N GLY A 140 -11.33 4.63 18.37
CA GLY A 140 -12.64 4.50 17.74
C GLY A 140 -13.08 3.05 17.56
N LEU A 141 -14.39 2.89 17.39
CA LEU A 141 -15.10 1.63 17.11
C LEU A 141 -15.75 1.70 15.72
N GLY A 142 -15.06 2.32 14.76
CA GLY A 142 -15.54 2.48 13.40
C GLY A 142 -15.61 1.17 12.63
N ARG A 143 -16.04 1.27 11.37
CA ARG A 143 -16.36 0.10 10.53
C ARG A 143 -15.16 -0.80 10.25
N ASP A 144 -13.96 -0.23 10.19
CA ASP A 144 -12.75 -0.93 9.75
C ASP A 144 -11.95 -1.43 10.96
N THR A 145 -12.32 -1.03 12.18
CA THR A 145 -11.66 -1.35 13.45
C THR A 145 -11.46 -2.85 13.65
N GLN A 146 -12.51 -3.67 13.55
CA GLN A 146 -12.38 -5.12 13.74
C GLN A 146 -11.55 -5.77 12.63
N ALA A 147 -11.73 -5.33 11.38
CA ALA A 147 -10.95 -5.83 10.26
C ALA A 147 -9.47 -5.48 10.41
N PHE A 148 -9.16 -4.27 10.88
CA PHE A 148 -7.80 -3.82 11.17
C PHE A 148 -7.16 -4.68 12.26
N ILE A 149 -7.86 -4.93 13.38
CA ILE A 149 -7.37 -5.79 14.46
C ILE A 149 -7.04 -7.19 13.92
N ASN A 150 -7.96 -7.81 13.18
CA ASN A 150 -7.74 -9.14 12.61
C ASN A 150 -6.57 -9.18 11.62
N GLU A 151 -6.47 -8.18 10.74
CA GLU A 151 -5.41 -8.15 9.72
C GLU A 151 -4.05 -7.77 10.30
N SER A 152 -4.01 -7.09 11.46
CA SER A 152 -2.76 -6.74 12.15
C SER A 152 -2.00 -7.97 12.67
N GLU A 153 -2.68 -9.08 12.97
CA GLU A 153 -2.07 -10.32 13.46
C GLU A 153 -1.09 -10.94 12.44
N TYR A 154 -1.25 -10.61 11.16
CA TYR A 154 -0.39 -11.07 10.08
C TYR A 154 0.85 -10.19 9.88
N VAL A 155 0.99 -9.10 10.64
CA VAL A 155 2.14 -8.18 10.58
C VAL A 155 2.97 -8.33 11.85
N SER A 156 3.97 -9.21 11.79
CA SER A 156 4.76 -9.65 12.96
C SER A 156 5.51 -8.54 13.72
N SER A 157 5.70 -7.38 13.11
CA SER A 157 6.35 -6.22 13.72
C SER A 157 5.42 -5.33 14.53
N LEU A 158 4.12 -5.61 14.54
CA LEU A 158 3.08 -4.79 15.17
C LEU A 158 2.13 -5.67 15.97
N LYS A 159 1.71 -5.18 17.14
CA LYS A 159 0.66 -5.82 17.95
C LYS A 159 -0.32 -4.76 18.42
N VAL A 160 -1.60 -5.00 18.20
CA VAL A 160 -2.64 -4.18 18.81
C VAL A 160 -2.74 -4.54 20.29
N ASP A 161 -2.61 -3.54 21.14
CA ASP A 161 -2.47 -3.70 22.59
C ASP A 161 -3.75 -3.30 23.33
N ARG A 162 -4.39 -2.21 22.90
CA ARG A 162 -5.49 -1.56 23.60
C ARG A 162 -6.40 -0.78 22.67
N ILE A 163 -7.58 -0.41 23.16
CA ILE A 163 -8.55 0.39 22.42
C ILE A 163 -9.06 1.57 23.24
N TYR A 164 -9.39 2.66 22.56
CA TYR A 164 -10.05 3.84 23.12
C TYR A 164 -11.32 4.18 22.33
N ALA A 165 -12.39 4.54 23.03
CA ALA A 165 -13.51 5.32 22.50
C ALA A 165 -14.13 6.15 23.63
N ASP A 166 -14.86 7.21 23.30
CA ASP A 166 -15.47 8.11 24.29
C ASP A 166 -16.67 7.49 25.03
N ASP A 167 -17.29 6.44 24.49
CA ASP A 167 -18.34 5.67 25.15
C ASP A 167 -17.77 4.47 25.93
N PHE A 168 -17.67 4.62 27.25
CA PHE A 168 -17.23 3.56 28.17
C PHE A 168 -18.01 2.25 28.01
N LEU A 169 -19.34 2.31 27.82
CA LEU A 169 -20.17 1.11 27.70
C LEU A 169 -19.86 0.39 26.38
N ALA A 170 -19.67 1.14 25.29
CA ALA A 170 -19.28 0.58 24.00
C ALA A 170 -17.88 -0.06 24.07
N VAL A 171 -16.90 0.59 24.71
CA VAL A 171 -15.55 0.03 24.93
C VAL A 171 -15.62 -1.26 25.74
N LYS A 172 -16.41 -1.28 26.81
CA LYS A 172 -16.59 -2.46 27.66
C LYS A 172 -17.25 -3.61 26.90
N ALA A 173 -18.27 -3.33 26.09
CA ALA A 173 -18.92 -4.34 25.25
C ALA A 173 -17.92 -4.90 24.22
N PHE A 174 -17.20 -4.02 23.53
CA PHE A 174 -16.21 -4.41 22.53
C PHE A 174 -15.11 -5.30 23.11
N THR A 175 -14.49 -4.88 24.22
CA THR A 175 -13.39 -5.64 24.85
C THR A 175 -13.84 -6.98 25.42
N LYS A 176 -15.06 -7.07 25.95
CA LYS A 176 -15.64 -8.34 26.42
C LYS A 176 -15.79 -9.37 25.29
N ASP A 177 -16.19 -8.94 24.10
CA ASP A 177 -16.52 -9.83 22.99
C ASP A 177 -15.35 -10.05 22.02
N ASN A 178 -14.37 -9.13 21.98
CA ASN A 178 -13.31 -9.11 20.96
C ASN A 178 -12.22 -10.19 21.16
N GLY A 179 -12.06 -10.74 22.37
CA GLY A 179 -11.14 -11.87 22.67
C GLY A 179 -9.64 -11.63 22.40
N LYS A 180 -9.27 -10.53 21.73
CA LYS A 180 -7.91 -10.17 21.32
C LYS A 180 -7.41 -8.90 22.00
N ILE A 181 -8.31 -7.98 22.34
CA ILE A 181 -8.00 -6.71 23.01
C ILE A 181 -8.55 -6.73 24.44
N GLU A 182 -7.65 -6.79 25.41
CA GLU A 182 -7.99 -6.86 26.84
C GLU A 182 -8.16 -5.49 27.49
N PHE A 183 -7.46 -4.46 26.99
CA PHE A 183 -7.41 -3.14 27.61
C PHE A 183 -8.27 -2.11 26.85
N GLY A 184 -9.26 -1.55 27.54
CA GLY A 184 -10.13 -0.49 27.04
C GLY A 184 -9.96 0.81 27.83
N HIS A 185 -10.02 1.95 27.14
CA HIS A 185 -9.94 3.29 27.72
C HIS A 185 -11.09 4.17 27.23
N ASP A 186 -11.61 5.03 28.10
CA ASP A 186 -12.59 6.07 27.79
C ASP A 186 -12.02 7.50 27.95
N ASN A 187 -10.80 7.60 28.46
CA ASN A 187 -10.01 8.83 28.51
C ASN A 187 -8.82 8.74 27.53
N TYR A 188 -8.73 9.73 26.62
CA TYR A 188 -7.71 9.70 25.57
C TYR A 188 -6.31 10.06 26.07
N ASP A 189 -6.19 10.93 27.08
CA ASP A 189 -4.89 11.23 27.71
C ASP A 189 -4.32 9.98 28.38
N ASP A 190 -5.13 9.29 29.18
CA ASP A 190 -4.73 8.05 29.86
C ASP A 190 -4.40 6.95 28.86
N PHE A 191 -5.09 6.90 27.71
CA PHE A 191 -4.76 5.97 26.63
C PHE A 191 -3.41 6.29 25.98
N LEU A 192 -3.10 7.57 25.76
CA LEU A 192 -1.84 8.01 25.17
C LEU A 192 -0.66 7.92 26.16
N ASP A 193 -0.90 8.09 27.46
CA ASP A 193 0.10 7.94 28.54
C ASP A 193 0.38 6.47 28.90
N THR A 194 0.50 5.65 27.85
CA THR A 194 0.80 4.23 27.93
C THR A 194 2.04 3.93 27.08
N ASP A 195 2.51 2.68 27.14
CA ASP A 195 3.69 2.27 26.40
C ASP A 195 3.46 2.07 24.89
N ILE A 196 2.24 2.30 24.39
CA ILE A 196 1.94 2.30 22.95
C ILE A 196 2.85 3.29 22.22
N LYS A 197 3.28 2.89 21.02
CA LYS A 197 4.15 3.70 20.15
C LYS A 197 3.39 4.30 18.97
N ALA A 198 2.24 3.73 18.64
CA ALA A 198 1.44 4.15 17.50
C ALA A 198 -0.05 4.07 17.81
N VAL A 199 -0.85 4.80 17.04
CA VAL A 199 -2.31 4.73 17.05
C VAL A 199 -2.87 4.49 15.65
N TYR A 200 -3.93 3.69 15.58
CA TYR A 200 -4.83 3.61 14.44
C TYR A 200 -6.14 4.33 14.78
N ILE A 201 -6.55 5.30 13.97
CA ILE A 201 -7.75 6.13 14.22
C ILE A 201 -8.82 5.79 13.19
N ASP A 202 -9.96 5.29 13.66
CA ASP A 202 -11.16 4.95 12.90
C ASP A 202 -12.39 5.50 13.65
N THR A 203 -12.57 6.82 13.53
CA THR A 203 -13.63 7.60 14.19
C THR A 203 -14.41 8.41 13.15
N SER A 204 -15.39 9.21 13.60
CA SER A 204 -16.01 10.20 12.73
C SER A 204 -14.98 11.26 12.28
N LEU A 205 -15.20 11.83 11.09
CA LEU A 205 -14.24 12.73 10.44
C LEU A 205 -13.98 14.00 11.26
N GLU A 206 -15.01 14.51 11.95
CA GLU A 206 -14.94 15.71 12.78
C GLU A 206 -13.94 15.56 13.93
N LYS A 207 -13.71 14.33 14.40
CA LYS A 207 -12.78 14.02 15.49
C LYS A 207 -11.33 13.86 15.02
N HIS A 208 -11.09 13.64 13.72
CA HIS A 208 -9.76 13.30 13.21
C HIS A 208 -8.69 14.32 13.56
N TYR A 209 -8.93 15.61 13.30
CA TYR A 209 -7.92 16.65 13.52
C TYR A 209 -7.43 16.67 14.97
N MET A 210 -8.35 16.72 15.93
CA MET A 210 -8.01 16.77 17.36
C MET A 210 -7.31 15.51 17.84
N LEU A 211 -7.78 14.32 17.43
CA LEU A 211 -7.19 13.04 17.83
C LEU A 211 -5.79 12.85 17.25
N ILE A 212 -5.61 13.12 15.95
CA ILE A 212 -4.31 13.01 15.29
C ILE A 212 -3.31 13.98 15.92
N LYS A 213 -3.69 15.25 16.11
CA LYS A 213 -2.83 16.28 16.69
C LYS A 213 -2.30 15.86 18.05
N LYS A 214 -3.21 15.45 18.94
CA LYS A 214 -2.87 15.04 20.31
C LYS A 214 -1.99 13.79 20.35
N ALA A 215 -2.27 12.79 19.51
CA ALA A 215 -1.41 11.62 19.40
C ALA A 215 0.01 11.97 18.93
N LEU A 216 0.15 12.83 17.93
CA LEU A 216 1.46 13.26 17.43
C LEU A 216 2.23 14.04 18.49
N GLU A 217 1.58 14.95 19.20
CA GLU A 217 2.16 15.74 20.30
C GLU A 217 2.56 14.87 21.50
N ALA A 218 1.83 13.78 21.76
CA ALA A 218 2.22 12.73 22.71
C ALA A 218 3.33 11.79 22.17
N GLY A 219 3.95 12.12 21.04
CA GLY A 219 5.05 11.36 20.46
C GLY A 219 4.64 10.01 19.85
N LYS A 220 3.38 9.83 19.46
CA LYS A 220 2.88 8.60 18.83
C LYS A 220 2.93 8.69 17.31
N HIS A 221 3.17 7.57 16.64
CA HIS A 221 2.96 7.44 15.19
C HIS A 221 1.46 7.29 14.90
N VAL A 222 0.96 7.84 13.79
CA VAL A 222 -0.48 7.87 13.49
C VAL A 222 -0.77 7.29 12.11
N LEU A 223 -1.69 6.32 12.07
CA LEU A 223 -2.39 5.87 10.89
C LEU A 223 -3.87 6.19 11.09
N CYS A 224 -4.49 6.98 10.22
CA CYS A 224 -5.87 7.44 10.42
C CYS A 224 -6.69 7.19 9.16
N GLU A 225 -7.95 6.78 9.33
CA GLU A 225 -8.91 6.65 8.24
C GLU A 225 -8.99 7.91 7.39
N ASN A 226 -9.24 7.71 6.10
CA ASN A 226 -9.33 8.80 5.14
C ASN A 226 -10.73 9.43 5.20
N PRO A 227 -10.85 10.78 5.18
CA PRO A 227 -9.79 11.78 5.05
C PRO A 227 -9.16 12.20 6.38
N LEU A 228 -7.93 12.74 6.34
CA LEU A 228 -7.17 13.08 7.56
C LEU A 228 -7.68 14.33 8.28
N ALA A 229 -8.29 15.28 7.56
CA ALA A 229 -8.82 16.51 8.12
C ALA A 229 -9.89 17.09 7.18
N ILE A 230 -10.79 17.89 7.72
CA ILE A 230 -11.82 18.56 6.92
C ILE A 230 -11.19 19.77 6.22
N ASP A 231 -10.42 20.57 6.97
CA ASP A 231 -9.83 21.80 6.47
C ASP A 231 -8.41 21.61 5.91
N LYS A 232 -8.03 22.49 4.99
CA LYS A 232 -6.70 22.49 4.38
C LYS A 232 -5.60 22.82 5.38
N ASP A 233 -5.84 23.79 6.24
CA ASP A 233 -4.86 24.31 7.18
C ASP A 233 -4.69 23.37 8.37
N GLU A 234 -5.76 22.69 8.78
CA GLU A 234 -5.69 21.53 9.69
C GLU A 234 -4.73 20.46 9.13
N LEU A 235 -4.93 20.00 7.89
CA LEU A 235 -4.05 19.00 7.30
C LEU A 235 -2.58 19.46 7.22
N LYS A 236 -2.34 20.72 6.86
CA LYS A 236 -0.98 21.27 6.83
C LYS A 236 -0.36 21.28 8.23
N GLU A 237 -1.12 21.65 9.24
CA GLU A 237 -0.68 21.65 10.62
C GLU A 237 -0.32 20.23 11.07
N LEU A 238 -1.19 19.24 10.86
CA LEU A 238 -0.93 17.85 11.21
C LEU A 238 0.35 17.31 10.55
N LEU A 239 0.56 17.61 9.26
CA LEU A 239 1.78 17.26 8.54
C LEU A 239 3.03 17.99 9.09
N SER A 240 2.86 19.22 9.56
CA SER A 240 3.92 20.00 10.21
C SER A 240 4.30 19.43 11.57
N ILE A 241 3.31 19.07 12.41
CA ILE A 241 3.50 18.44 13.71
C ILE A 241 4.21 17.08 13.51
N ALA A 242 3.70 16.22 12.63
CA ALA A 242 4.35 14.94 12.31
C ALA A 242 5.82 15.12 11.86
N LYS A 243 6.11 16.22 11.13
CA LYS A 243 7.48 16.58 10.76
C LYS A 243 8.33 17.01 11.96
N ARG A 244 7.81 17.87 12.82
CA ARG A 244 8.48 18.39 14.01
C ARG A 244 8.78 17.27 15.01
N GLU A 245 7.78 16.46 15.34
CA GLU A 245 7.87 15.35 16.31
C GLU A 245 8.59 14.11 15.75
N LYS A 246 9.01 14.17 14.49
CA LYS A 246 9.62 13.07 13.74
C LYS A 246 8.75 11.79 13.74
N ARG A 247 7.43 11.95 13.72
CA ARG A 247 6.46 10.85 13.69
C ARG A 247 6.02 10.53 12.27
N VAL A 248 5.47 9.34 12.10
CA VAL A 248 4.81 8.90 10.87
C VAL A 248 3.36 9.34 10.98
N LEU A 249 2.85 10.00 9.93
CA LEU A 249 1.43 10.27 9.75
C LEU A 249 1.04 9.75 8.37
N LEU A 250 0.11 8.79 8.32
CA LEU A 250 -0.43 8.23 7.08
C LEU A 250 -1.95 8.22 7.09
N SER A 251 -2.53 8.47 5.92
CA SER A 251 -3.94 8.23 5.63
C SER A 251 -4.16 6.76 5.28
N ALA A 252 -5.21 6.15 5.84
CA ALA A 252 -5.53 4.75 5.66
C ALA A 252 -6.27 4.52 4.32
N LEU A 253 -5.54 4.74 3.21
CA LEU A 253 -6.06 4.51 1.86
C LEU A 253 -5.43 3.26 1.25
N LYS A 254 -5.98 2.09 1.63
CA LYS A 254 -5.40 0.77 1.29
C LYS A 254 -5.01 0.57 -0.16
N THR A 255 -5.78 1.14 -1.11
CA THR A 255 -5.48 1.09 -2.56
C THR A 255 -4.05 1.50 -2.89
N ALA A 256 -3.50 2.51 -2.19
CA ALA A 256 -2.14 3.00 -2.42
C ALA A 256 -1.06 1.93 -2.16
N PHE A 257 -1.34 0.97 -1.28
CA PHE A 257 -0.36 0.00 -0.79
C PHE A 257 -0.47 -1.36 -1.48
N LEU A 258 -1.44 -1.54 -2.40
CA LEU A 258 -1.66 -2.81 -3.08
C LEU A 258 -0.53 -3.10 -4.07
N PRO A 259 0.01 -4.34 -4.13
CA PRO A 259 1.09 -4.69 -5.04
C PRO A 259 0.74 -4.48 -6.53
N ALA A 260 -0.47 -4.86 -6.93
CA ALA A 260 -0.92 -4.69 -8.31
C ALA A 260 -1.08 -3.21 -8.68
N PHE A 261 -1.58 -2.37 -7.76
CA PHE A 261 -1.70 -0.93 -7.96
C PHE A 261 -0.32 -0.28 -8.11
N ASN A 262 0.65 -0.67 -7.28
CA ASN A 262 2.02 -0.17 -7.41
C ASN A 262 2.70 -0.67 -8.69
N GLN A 263 2.42 -1.91 -9.13
CA GLN A 263 2.90 -2.39 -10.43
C GLN A 263 2.29 -1.59 -11.58
N LEU A 264 0.98 -1.34 -11.55
CA LEU A 264 0.29 -0.52 -12.54
C LEU A 264 0.99 0.83 -12.72
N LEU A 265 1.27 1.54 -11.62
CA LEU A 265 1.97 2.82 -11.67
C LEU A 265 3.37 2.69 -12.28
N LYS A 266 4.12 1.64 -11.94
CA LYS A 266 5.44 1.36 -12.55
C LYS A 266 5.36 1.14 -14.06
N GLU A 267 4.35 0.43 -14.55
CA GLU A 267 4.18 0.22 -16.00
C GLU A 267 3.80 1.52 -16.71
N LEU A 268 2.95 2.33 -16.11
CA LEU A 268 2.60 3.66 -16.63
C LEU A 268 3.83 4.57 -16.71
N ASP A 269 4.69 4.56 -15.69
CA ASP A 269 5.95 5.33 -15.67
C ASP A 269 6.92 4.92 -16.80
N LYS A 270 6.85 3.67 -17.27
CA LYS A 270 7.63 3.20 -18.43
C LYS A 270 7.05 3.66 -19.78
N GLY A 271 5.88 4.30 -19.79
CA GLY A 271 5.20 4.74 -21.01
C GLY A 271 4.55 3.60 -21.80
N ILE A 272 4.16 2.52 -21.12
CA ILE A 272 3.57 1.30 -21.70
C ILE A 272 2.41 1.58 -22.67
N ILE A 273 1.58 2.59 -22.39
CA ILE A 273 0.44 3.03 -23.22
C ILE A 273 0.66 4.39 -23.88
N GLY A 274 1.90 4.89 -23.93
CA GLY A 274 2.21 6.21 -24.47
C GLY A 274 1.76 7.37 -23.56
N ASP A 275 1.39 8.49 -24.17
CA ASP A 275 0.94 9.69 -23.44
C ASP A 275 -0.47 9.46 -22.90
N ILE A 276 -0.64 9.59 -21.59
CA ILE A 276 -1.93 9.40 -20.93
C ILE A 276 -2.82 10.62 -21.20
N LYS A 277 -4.05 10.38 -21.66
CA LYS A 277 -5.04 11.41 -22.01
C LYS A 277 -6.25 11.40 -21.11
N GLU A 278 -6.63 10.25 -20.55
CA GLU A 278 -7.80 10.15 -19.68
C GLU A 278 -7.61 9.09 -18.58
N VAL A 279 -8.17 9.38 -17.40
CA VAL A 279 -8.35 8.41 -16.32
C VAL A 279 -9.80 8.41 -15.90
N ARG A 280 -10.48 7.27 -16.01
CA ARG A 280 -11.84 7.04 -15.49
C ARG A 280 -11.78 6.10 -14.29
N ALA A 281 -12.45 6.45 -13.21
CA ALA A 281 -12.45 5.65 -11.99
C ALA A 281 -13.83 5.67 -11.33
N THR A 282 -14.49 4.52 -11.29
CA THR A 282 -15.85 4.39 -10.74
C THR A 282 -15.80 3.66 -9.41
N ARG A 283 -16.34 4.27 -8.35
CA ARG A 283 -16.48 3.64 -7.03
C ARG A 283 -17.88 3.87 -6.49
N THR A 284 -18.72 2.85 -6.63
CA THR A 284 -20.12 2.90 -6.20
C THR A 284 -20.48 1.71 -5.32
N SER A 285 -21.36 1.94 -4.35
CA SER A 285 -21.91 0.90 -3.48
C SER A 285 -23.29 1.30 -3.01
N LEU A 286 -24.17 0.32 -2.81
CA LEU A 286 -25.49 0.53 -2.21
C LEU A 286 -25.33 0.45 -0.69
N TYR A 287 -25.26 1.59 -0.01
CA TYR A 287 -25.01 1.63 1.44
C TYR A 287 -26.28 1.47 2.26
N ARG A 288 -27.44 1.90 1.75
CA ARG A 288 -28.74 1.68 2.41
C ARG A 288 -29.07 0.19 2.59
N GLU A 289 -28.59 -0.67 1.70
CA GLU A 289 -28.75 -2.13 1.80
C GLU A 289 -27.80 -2.79 2.82
N LYS A 290 -26.88 -2.00 3.40
CA LYS A 290 -25.85 -2.48 4.34
C LYS A 290 -26.06 -1.93 5.76
N ASP A 291 -27.23 -1.34 6.02
CA ASP A 291 -27.66 -0.82 7.33
C ASP A 291 -26.63 0.11 7.98
N TYR A 292 -26.00 0.98 7.19
CA TYR A 292 -25.12 2.01 7.74
C TYR A 292 -25.91 3.06 8.52
N PRO A 293 -25.39 3.56 9.65
CA PRO A 293 -26.04 4.62 10.42
C PRO A 293 -26.29 5.88 9.58
N ASP A 294 -27.42 6.56 9.82
CA ASP A 294 -27.78 7.79 9.12
C ASP A 294 -26.73 8.89 9.24
N GLU A 295 -26.09 9.02 10.40
CA GLU A 295 -25.00 9.97 10.64
C GLU A 295 -23.81 9.72 9.70
N PHE A 296 -23.49 8.45 9.44
CA PHE A 296 -22.45 8.09 8.48
C PHE A 296 -22.88 8.37 7.05
N MET A 297 -24.13 8.07 6.71
CA MET A 297 -24.70 8.35 5.38
C MET A 297 -24.73 9.85 5.07
N ALA A 298 -25.00 10.69 6.08
CA ALA A 298 -25.06 12.14 5.98
C ALA A 298 -23.72 12.80 5.58
N GLN A 299 -22.59 12.06 5.66
CA GLN A 299 -21.31 12.53 5.16
C GLN A 299 -21.31 12.69 3.62
N GLY A 300 -22.17 11.97 2.90
CA GLY A 300 -22.28 12.05 1.45
C GLY A 300 -21.25 11.21 0.69
N ALA A 301 -21.63 10.80 -0.52
CA ALA A 301 -20.86 9.88 -1.37
C ALA A 301 -19.47 10.42 -1.70
N THR A 302 -19.33 11.74 -1.88
CA THR A 302 -18.06 12.37 -2.19
C THR A 302 -17.05 12.21 -1.06
N ASN A 303 -17.45 12.50 0.19
CA ASN A 303 -16.55 12.38 1.34
C ASN A 303 -16.17 10.92 1.62
N ILE A 304 -17.13 10.01 1.49
CA ILE A 304 -16.93 8.58 1.79
C ILE A 304 -16.08 7.88 0.72
N LEU A 305 -16.34 8.15 -0.57
CA LEU A 305 -15.85 7.28 -1.65
C LEU A 305 -14.76 7.90 -2.54
N SER A 306 -14.61 9.23 -2.60
CA SER A 306 -13.73 9.88 -3.58
C SER A 306 -12.23 9.70 -3.32
N GLY A 307 -11.83 9.21 -2.14
CA GLY A 307 -10.42 9.02 -1.77
C GLY A 307 -9.62 8.16 -2.77
N ALA A 308 -10.13 6.96 -3.11
CA ALA A 308 -9.46 6.07 -4.05
C ALA A 308 -9.44 6.63 -5.49
N PRO A 309 -10.58 7.05 -6.09
CA PRO A 309 -10.56 7.72 -7.40
C PRO A 309 -9.60 8.90 -7.48
N SER A 310 -9.59 9.77 -6.45
CA SER A 310 -8.69 10.91 -6.35
C SER A 310 -7.23 10.49 -6.30
N LEU A 311 -6.89 9.40 -5.60
CA LEU A 311 -5.54 8.83 -5.59
C LEU A 311 -5.11 8.42 -7.00
N LEU A 312 -5.93 7.64 -7.72
CA LEU A 312 -5.59 7.15 -9.05
C LEU A 312 -5.40 8.31 -10.03
N VAL A 313 -6.37 9.23 -10.12
CA VAL A 313 -6.31 10.40 -11.01
C VAL A 313 -5.08 11.25 -10.70
N ASN A 314 -4.81 11.57 -9.43
CA ASN A 314 -3.67 12.41 -9.06
C ASN A 314 -2.31 11.72 -9.29
N LYS A 315 -2.20 10.41 -9.05
CA LYS A 315 -0.97 9.65 -9.32
C LYS A 315 -0.65 9.63 -10.82
N VAL A 316 -1.66 9.44 -11.66
CA VAL A 316 -1.49 9.21 -13.09
C VAL A 316 -1.40 10.52 -13.89
N LEU A 317 -2.28 11.49 -13.61
CA LEU A 317 -2.35 12.75 -14.36
C LEU A 317 -1.61 13.92 -13.67
N GLY A 318 -1.14 13.71 -12.44
CA GLY A 318 -0.44 14.72 -11.66
C GLY A 318 -1.35 15.86 -11.18
N LYS A 319 -0.79 17.06 -11.01
CA LYS A 319 -1.51 18.22 -10.46
C LYS A 319 -2.64 18.67 -11.41
N ARG A 320 -3.88 18.68 -10.91
CA ARG A 320 -5.04 19.25 -11.62
C ARG A 320 -4.93 20.77 -11.80
N LYS A 321 -5.51 21.27 -12.89
CA LYS A 321 -5.71 22.68 -13.23
C LYS A 321 -7.10 23.18 -12.80
N SER A 322 -8.14 22.41 -13.07
CA SER A 322 -9.52 22.69 -12.65
C SER A 322 -10.22 21.42 -12.16
N ILE A 323 -11.33 21.62 -11.44
CA ILE A 323 -12.23 20.57 -10.99
C ILE A 323 -13.67 21.08 -11.12
N THR A 324 -14.57 20.19 -11.50
CA THR A 324 -16.02 20.44 -11.58
C THR A 324 -16.76 19.25 -10.99
N PHE A 325 -17.82 19.53 -10.27
CA PHE A 325 -18.67 18.53 -9.60
C PHE A 325 -20.06 18.53 -10.22
N PHE A 326 -20.59 17.34 -10.49
CA PHE A 326 -21.96 17.13 -10.96
C PHE A 326 -22.62 16.15 -9.98
N ASP A 327 -23.02 16.70 -8.84
CA ASP A 327 -23.58 15.95 -7.73
C ASP A 327 -25.10 15.80 -7.82
N GLN A 328 -25.62 14.72 -7.25
CA GLN A 328 -27.04 14.46 -7.06
C GLN A 328 -27.28 14.32 -5.56
N GLU A 329 -28.19 15.14 -5.04
CA GLU A 329 -28.51 15.17 -3.61
C GLU A 329 -29.82 14.50 -3.29
N GLU A 330 -29.85 13.87 -2.12
CA GLU A 330 -31.06 13.37 -1.47
C GLU A 330 -30.91 13.61 0.03
N SER A 331 -31.96 14.10 0.70
CA SER A 331 -31.95 14.32 2.15
C SER A 331 -30.82 15.21 2.70
N GLY A 332 -30.34 16.17 1.91
CA GLY A 332 -29.37 17.19 2.34
C GLY A 332 -27.89 16.81 2.22
N TYR A 333 -27.58 15.69 1.57
CA TYR A 333 -26.22 15.25 1.23
C TYR A 333 -26.18 14.62 -0.16
N ASP A 334 -25.00 14.47 -0.75
CA ASP A 334 -24.86 13.83 -2.07
C ASP A 334 -24.92 12.31 -1.99
N ILE A 335 -25.78 11.70 -2.81
CA ILE A 335 -25.86 10.25 -2.98
C ILE A 335 -25.02 9.75 -4.17
N SER A 336 -24.65 10.66 -5.07
CA SER A 336 -23.85 10.41 -6.27
C SER A 336 -23.15 11.69 -6.72
N ASN A 337 -21.95 11.56 -7.29
CA ASN A 337 -21.20 12.67 -7.86
C ASN A 337 -20.31 12.21 -9.01
N LEU A 338 -20.36 12.95 -10.12
CA LEU A 338 -19.37 12.88 -11.20
C LEU A 338 -18.39 14.04 -11.03
N ILE A 339 -17.12 13.69 -10.79
CA ILE A 339 -16.04 14.64 -10.56
C ILE A 339 -15.18 14.67 -11.81
N VAL A 340 -15.10 15.83 -12.47
CA VAL A 340 -14.29 16.02 -13.67
C VAL A 340 -13.14 16.95 -13.36
N THR A 341 -11.92 16.55 -13.71
CA THR A 341 -10.69 17.32 -13.49
C THR A 341 -9.91 17.48 -14.79
N THR A 342 -9.28 18.63 -14.98
CA THR A 342 -8.37 18.86 -16.11
C THR A 342 -6.94 18.95 -15.62
N HIS A 343 -5.99 18.48 -16.41
CA HIS A 343 -4.58 18.37 -16.04
C HIS A 343 -3.66 18.98 -17.11
N LYS A 344 -2.33 18.84 -16.93
CA LYS A 344 -1.34 19.29 -17.92
C LYS A 344 -1.60 18.60 -19.26
N GLY A 345 -1.40 19.32 -20.37
CA GLY A 345 -1.56 18.76 -21.72
C GLY A 345 -3.01 18.45 -22.13
N GLY A 346 -4.00 18.95 -21.38
CA GLY A 346 -5.42 18.73 -21.68
C GLY A 346 -5.95 17.36 -21.23
N ALA A 347 -5.16 16.58 -20.49
CA ALA A 347 -5.63 15.30 -19.97
C ALA A 347 -6.78 15.48 -18.96
N VAL A 348 -7.71 14.52 -18.93
CA VAL A 348 -8.95 14.59 -18.16
C VAL A 348 -9.05 13.44 -17.17
N GLY A 349 -9.36 13.75 -15.91
CA GLY A 349 -9.73 12.77 -14.89
C GLY A 349 -11.24 12.78 -14.69
N VAL A 350 -11.87 11.61 -14.70
CA VAL A 350 -13.30 11.42 -14.46
C VAL A 350 -13.47 10.42 -13.32
N SER A 351 -14.05 10.87 -12.21
CA SER A 351 -14.34 10.00 -11.06
C SER A 351 -15.84 9.96 -10.81
N THR A 352 -16.40 8.76 -10.75
CA THR A 352 -17.82 8.56 -10.42
C THR A 352 -17.91 7.91 -9.06
N VAL A 353 -18.57 8.59 -8.11
CA VAL A 353 -18.77 8.08 -6.75
C VAL A 353 -20.25 8.07 -6.39
N ALA A 354 -20.73 7.02 -5.74
CA ALA A 354 -22.13 6.96 -5.29
C ALA A 354 -22.34 5.96 -4.14
N THR A 355 -23.21 6.33 -3.20
CA THR A 355 -23.66 5.50 -2.06
C THR A 355 -25.09 4.99 -2.22
N GLY A 356 -25.84 5.54 -3.19
CA GLY A 356 -27.23 5.13 -3.51
C GLY A 356 -27.43 4.61 -4.95
N ILE A 357 -26.43 4.73 -5.82
CA ILE A 357 -26.52 4.33 -7.24
C ILE A 357 -25.43 3.31 -7.53
N LYS A 358 -25.78 2.16 -8.11
CA LYS A 358 -24.80 1.14 -8.49
C LYS A 358 -24.37 1.29 -9.95
N SER A 359 -23.06 1.20 -10.17
CA SER A 359 -22.43 1.09 -11.48
C SER A 359 -21.28 0.08 -11.43
N GLU A 360 -20.74 -0.28 -12.59
CA GLU A 360 -19.52 -1.09 -12.69
C GLU A 360 -18.40 -0.41 -11.89
N GLY A 361 -17.72 -1.18 -11.05
CA GLY A 361 -16.73 -0.65 -10.11
C GLY A 361 -15.32 -0.64 -10.68
N ASP A 362 -15.16 -0.29 -11.96
CA ASP A 362 -13.94 -0.41 -12.74
C ASP A 362 -13.15 0.90 -12.84
N ALA A 363 -11.95 0.80 -13.40
CA ALA A 363 -11.17 1.96 -13.82
C ALA A 363 -10.51 1.74 -15.18
N VAL A 364 -10.43 2.81 -15.98
CA VAL A 364 -9.82 2.82 -17.31
C VAL A 364 -8.79 3.94 -17.39
N ILE A 365 -7.60 3.65 -17.91
CA ILE A 365 -6.54 4.63 -18.16
C ILE A 365 -6.23 4.60 -19.65
N SER A 366 -6.55 5.69 -20.35
CA SER A 366 -6.44 5.77 -21.81
C SER A 366 -5.18 6.55 -22.20
N GLY A 367 -4.37 5.96 -23.07
CA GLY A 367 -3.15 6.57 -23.61
C GLY A 367 -3.10 6.56 -25.14
N THR A 368 -2.08 7.16 -25.72
CA THR A 368 -1.94 7.29 -27.18
C THR A 368 -1.55 6.00 -27.91
N LYS A 369 -1.08 4.97 -27.19
CA LYS A 369 -0.70 3.68 -27.78
C LYS A 369 -1.64 2.54 -27.41
N GLY A 370 -2.44 2.70 -26.36
CA GLY A 370 -3.30 1.67 -25.82
C GLY A 370 -4.01 2.15 -24.56
N TYR A 371 -4.60 1.23 -23.81
CA TYR A 371 -5.29 1.54 -22.56
C TYR A 371 -5.08 0.45 -21.52
N ILE A 372 -5.26 0.82 -20.26
CA ILE A 372 -5.31 -0.13 -19.15
C ILE A 372 -6.74 -0.22 -18.64
N TYR A 373 -7.25 -1.45 -18.53
CA TYR A 373 -8.53 -1.76 -17.90
C TYR A 373 -8.30 -2.47 -16.57
N ILE A 374 -8.97 -1.98 -15.51
CA ILE A 374 -8.92 -2.53 -14.16
C ILE A 374 -10.34 -2.95 -13.78
N PRO A 375 -10.64 -4.26 -13.69
CA PRO A 375 -11.98 -4.75 -13.38
C PRO A 375 -12.37 -4.40 -11.94
N ALA A 376 -13.68 -4.46 -11.68
CA ALA A 376 -14.20 -4.25 -10.35
C ALA A 376 -13.86 -5.37 -9.37
N PRO A 377 -13.70 -5.06 -8.07
CA PRO A 377 -13.58 -3.71 -7.50
C PRO A 377 -12.16 -3.14 -7.71
N TRP A 378 -12.01 -2.10 -8.53
CA TRP A 378 -10.68 -1.62 -8.96
C TRP A 378 -9.85 -1.08 -7.79
N TRP A 379 -10.49 -0.55 -6.74
CA TRP A 379 -9.84 -0.06 -5.52
C TRP A 379 -9.21 -1.17 -4.67
N LEU A 380 -9.51 -2.44 -4.98
CA LEU A 380 -8.84 -3.63 -4.48
C LEU A 380 -8.07 -4.31 -5.63
N THR A 381 -7.29 -3.52 -6.37
CA THR A 381 -6.58 -3.97 -7.59
C THR A 381 -5.83 -5.28 -7.34
N LYS A 382 -6.22 -6.32 -8.08
CA LYS A 382 -5.52 -7.62 -8.17
C LYS A 382 -5.01 -7.87 -9.57
N THR A 383 -5.87 -7.57 -10.54
CA THR A 383 -5.63 -7.78 -11.96
C THR A 383 -5.78 -6.47 -12.70
N PHE A 384 -4.96 -6.27 -13.73
CA PHE A 384 -5.20 -5.24 -14.74
C PHE A 384 -4.73 -5.72 -16.11
N TYR A 385 -5.39 -5.22 -17.14
CA TYR A 385 -5.18 -5.62 -18.53
C TYR A 385 -4.57 -4.45 -19.28
N VAL A 386 -3.40 -4.66 -19.86
CA VAL A 386 -2.80 -3.70 -20.79
C VAL A 386 -3.23 -4.12 -22.19
N ARG A 387 -3.97 -3.25 -22.86
CA ARG A 387 -4.60 -3.53 -24.15
C ARG A 387 -4.12 -2.55 -25.21
N PHE A 388 -3.90 -3.09 -26.39
CA PHE A 388 -3.48 -2.36 -27.58
C PHE A 388 -4.43 -2.69 -28.74
N GLU A 389 -4.36 -1.89 -29.80
CA GLU A 389 -5.11 -2.17 -31.04
C GLU A 389 -4.78 -3.56 -31.60
N ASP A 390 -3.48 -3.89 -31.64
CA ASP A 390 -3.01 -5.25 -31.91
C ASP A 390 -3.11 -6.09 -30.64
N THR A 391 -4.13 -6.96 -30.59
CA THR A 391 -4.44 -7.79 -29.43
C THR A 391 -3.33 -8.77 -29.06
N HIS A 392 -2.46 -9.16 -29.99
CA HIS A 392 -1.31 -10.05 -29.72
C HIS A 392 -0.25 -9.40 -28.84
N LYS A 393 -0.24 -8.06 -28.74
CA LYS A 393 0.66 -7.30 -27.86
C LYS A 393 0.05 -7.07 -26.48
N SER A 394 -1.20 -7.46 -26.27
CA SER A 394 -1.90 -7.26 -24.98
C SER A 394 -1.43 -8.29 -23.96
N TYR A 395 -1.36 -7.88 -22.70
CA TYR A 395 -0.98 -8.77 -21.61
C TYR A 395 -1.66 -8.39 -20.31
N THR A 396 -1.67 -9.36 -19.39
CA THR A 396 -2.37 -9.27 -18.12
C THR A 396 -1.36 -9.35 -16.98
N PHE A 397 -1.54 -8.48 -16.00
CA PHE A 397 -0.89 -8.60 -14.71
C PHE A 397 -1.89 -9.15 -13.71
N ASN A 398 -1.50 -10.18 -12.97
CA ASN A 398 -2.32 -10.79 -11.94
C ASN A 398 -1.49 -10.96 -10.66
N TYR A 399 -2.06 -10.53 -9.54
CA TYR A 399 -1.45 -10.52 -8.23
C TYR A 399 -2.40 -11.13 -7.21
N GLU A 400 -1.86 -11.89 -6.27
CA GLU A 400 -2.63 -12.35 -5.12
C GLU A 400 -2.90 -11.17 -4.17
N LEU A 401 -4.12 -11.13 -3.62
CA LEU A 401 -4.51 -10.18 -2.59
C LEU A 401 -4.62 -10.91 -1.27
N GLU A 402 -3.76 -10.54 -0.34
CA GLU A 402 -3.78 -11.04 1.03
C GLU A 402 -4.90 -10.37 1.84
N GLY A 403 -5.76 -11.21 2.43
CA GLY A 403 -6.88 -10.77 3.27
C GLY A 403 -7.78 -9.75 2.58
N CYS A 404 -8.05 -8.63 3.26
CA CYS A 404 -8.89 -7.55 2.73
C CYS A 404 -8.09 -6.34 2.21
N GLY A 405 -6.77 -6.50 2.06
CA GLY A 405 -5.83 -5.47 1.60
C GLY A 405 -5.28 -4.55 2.69
N LEU A 406 -5.80 -4.61 3.92
CA LEU A 406 -5.30 -3.78 5.04
C LEU A 406 -3.87 -4.17 5.44
N ARG A 407 -3.50 -5.46 5.32
CA ARG A 407 -2.16 -5.96 5.67
C ARG A 407 -1.03 -5.18 5.00
N TYR A 408 -1.17 -4.82 3.73
CA TYR A 408 -0.13 -4.09 3.00
C TYR A 408 0.13 -2.71 3.57
N MET A 409 -0.94 -2.02 3.96
CA MET A 409 -0.91 -0.70 4.60
C MET A 409 -0.33 -0.78 6.01
N ILE A 410 -0.79 -1.74 6.82
CA ILE A 410 -0.28 -1.97 8.19
C ILE A 410 1.22 -2.29 8.13
N ALA A 411 1.64 -3.16 7.19
CA ALA A 411 3.03 -3.51 7.00
C ALA A 411 3.90 -2.33 6.54
N GLU A 412 3.41 -1.47 5.64
CA GLU A 412 4.12 -0.24 5.27
C GLU A 412 4.24 0.73 6.46
N PHE A 413 3.17 0.91 7.23
CA PHE A 413 3.19 1.77 8.42
C PHE A 413 4.20 1.27 9.47
N ALA A 414 4.18 -0.02 9.80
CA ALA A 414 5.15 -0.62 10.71
C ALA A 414 6.58 -0.52 10.19
N SER A 415 6.79 -0.80 8.90
CA SER A 415 8.08 -0.71 8.22
C SER A 415 8.66 0.72 8.26
N LEU A 416 7.84 1.75 8.07
CA LEU A 416 8.26 3.14 8.21
C LEU A 416 8.77 3.47 9.62
N ILE A 417 8.04 3.01 10.64
CA ILE A 417 8.42 3.20 12.05
C ILE A 417 9.78 2.52 12.33
N GLN A 418 9.92 1.25 11.97
CA GLN A 418 11.15 0.48 12.19
C GLN A 418 12.36 1.07 11.46
N ARG A 419 12.17 1.59 10.25
CA ARG A 419 13.24 2.22 9.45
C ARG A 419 13.56 3.65 9.90
N GLY A 420 12.81 4.22 10.84
CA GLY A 420 12.90 5.64 11.19
C GLY A 420 12.53 6.59 10.05
N ASN A 421 11.80 6.10 9.04
CA ASN A 421 11.39 6.86 7.87
C ASN A 421 9.98 7.42 8.06
N ARG A 422 9.78 8.69 7.71
CA ARG A 422 8.48 9.37 7.96
C ARG A 422 7.55 9.42 6.75
N LYS A 423 8.01 8.99 5.58
CA LYS A 423 7.32 9.18 4.31
C LYS A 423 7.25 7.85 3.56
N SER A 424 6.04 7.41 3.23
CA SER A 424 5.85 6.35 2.25
C SER A 424 6.09 6.89 0.84
N LYS A 425 6.66 6.04 -0.04
CA LYS A 425 6.70 6.30 -1.49
C LYS A 425 5.36 5.94 -2.16
N MET A 426 4.61 5.03 -1.54
CA MET A 426 3.31 4.54 -2.05
C MET A 426 2.23 5.61 -1.86
N LEU A 427 2.18 6.23 -0.68
CA LEU A 427 1.31 7.35 -0.36
C LEU A 427 2.11 8.52 0.21
N THR A 428 2.45 9.48 -0.65
CA THR A 428 3.28 10.63 -0.26
C THR A 428 2.44 11.72 0.42
N PRO A 429 3.07 12.65 1.17
CA PRO A 429 2.36 13.82 1.68
C PRO A 429 1.66 14.64 0.59
N LYS A 430 2.23 14.69 -0.62
CA LYS A 430 1.62 15.36 -1.77
C LYS A 430 0.33 14.65 -2.21
N ASP A 431 0.32 13.32 -2.18
CA ASP A 431 -0.87 12.52 -2.52
C ASP A 431 -1.98 12.77 -1.50
N MET A 432 -1.66 12.70 -0.20
CA MET A 432 -2.62 12.96 0.88
C MET A 432 -3.24 14.36 0.78
N VAL A 433 -2.42 15.39 0.53
CA VAL A 433 -2.91 16.76 0.29
C VAL A 433 -3.76 16.84 -0.99
N GLY A 434 -3.35 16.16 -2.06
CA GLY A 434 -4.08 16.15 -3.33
C GLY A 434 -5.48 15.55 -3.20
N ILE A 435 -5.60 14.47 -2.44
CA ILE A 435 -6.87 13.78 -2.13
C ILE A 435 -7.74 14.67 -1.26
N ASN A 436 -7.21 15.20 -0.14
CA ASN A 436 -7.98 16.06 0.76
C ASN A 436 -8.52 17.30 0.06
N ARG A 437 -7.72 17.86 -0.87
CA ARG A 437 -8.12 19.04 -1.63
C ARG A 437 -9.34 18.78 -2.53
N VAL A 438 -9.63 17.54 -2.94
CA VAL A 438 -10.86 17.26 -3.70
C VAL A 438 -12.09 17.46 -2.81
N LEU A 439 -12.01 17.00 -1.55
CA LEU A 439 -13.09 17.14 -0.57
C LEU A 439 -13.31 18.61 -0.18
N ILE A 440 -12.22 19.35 0.01
CA ILE A 440 -12.28 20.79 0.33
C ILE A 440 -12.91 21.56 -0.83
N ASP A 441 -12.45 21.35 -2.07
CA ASP A 441 -13.02 22.04 -3.24
C ASP A 441 -14.52 21.71 -3.40
N TYR A 442 -14.95 20.50 -3.02
CA TYR A 442 -16.38 20.12 -3.02
C TYR A 442 -17.18 20.85 -1.94
N ALA A 443 -16.67 20.89 -0.71
CA ALA A 443 -17.29 21.60 0.40
C ALA A 443 -17.44 23.11 0.11
N ASP A 444 -16.42 23.73 -0.50
CA ASP A 444 -16.46 25.13 -0.91
C ASP A 444 -17.50 25.37 -2.00
N THR A 445 -17.58 24.47 -2.99
CA THR A 445 -18.63 24.53 -4.04
C THR A 445 -20.04 24.49 -3.44
N LYS A 446 -20.24 23.70 -2.38
CA LYS A 446 -21.52 23.62 -1.66
C LYS A 446 -21.87 24.89 -0.90
N LYS A 447 -20.89 25.50 -0.23
CA LYS A 447 -21.08 26.79 0.46
C LYS A 447 -21.46 27.89 -0.54
N ASP A 448 -20.78 27.94 -1.68
CA ASP A 448 -21.07 28.92 -2.73
C ASP A 448 -22.45 28.76 -3.36
N LYS A 449 -22.95 27.52 -3.53
CA LYS A 449 -24.33 27.26 -3.99
C LYS A 449 -25.35 27.79 -2.97
N LYS A 450 -25.18 27.46 -1.67
CA LYS A 450 -26.07 27.92 -0.60
C LYS A 450 -26.12 29.46 -0.50
N ASN A 451 -24.97 30.13 -0.61
CA ASN A 451 -24.89 31.59 -0.55
C ASN A 451 -25.52 32.29 -1.76
N LYS A 452 -25.74 31.61 -2.89
CA LYS A 452 -26.42 32.15 -4.07
C LYS A 452 -27.94 31.96 -4.03
N GLU A 453 -28.40 31.04 -3.19
CA GLU A 453 -29.82 30.71 -2.99
C GLU A 453 -30.44 31.47 -1.80
N SER A 454 -29.60 32.01 -0.91
CA SER A 454 -29.94 32.97 0.14
C SER A 454 -29.87 34.41 -0.36
#